data_AF-A0A9C8TYS0-F1
#
_entry.id   AF-A0A9C8TYS0-F1
#
_cell.length_a   1.000
_cell.length_b   1.000
_cell.length_c   1.000
_cell.angle_alpha   90.00
_cell.angle_beta   90.00
_cell.angle_gamma   90.00
#
_symmetry.space_group_name_H-M   'P 1'
#
loop_
_entity.id
_entity.type
_entity.pdbx_description
1 polymer ?
#
loop_
_entity_poly.entity_id
_entity_poly.type
_entity_poly.pdbx_seq_one_letter_code
_entity_poly.pdbx_strand_id
1 'polypeptide(L)' 'MSSNPKHPGLQTHEYKSLPNPYNPKKKVFEACAQQKTPSAWRVFWCYGPEKDQITIVNIRKHPD' A
#
# COMPACT_ATOMS: atom_id res chain seq x y z
N MET A 1 1.48 11.38 -31.16
CA MET A 1 0.79 12.05 -30.04
C MET A 1 1.21 11.38 -28.75
N SER A 2 1.94 12.08 -27.89
CA SER A 2 2.31 11.55 -26.56
C SER A 2 1.09 11.60 -25.65
N SER A 3 0.32 10.53 -25.64
CA SER A 3 -0.77 10.34 -24.69
C SER A 3 -0.18 10.06 -23.31
N ASN A 4 0.06 11.14 -22.56
CA ASN A 4 0.00 11.17 -21.11
C ASN A 4 0.97 10.21 -20.39
N PRO A 5 2.10 10.70 -19.82
CA PRO A 5 2.96 9.87 -18.98
C PRO A 5 2.32 9.71 -17.59
N LYS A 6 1.05 9.26 -17.52
CA LYS A 6 0.54 8.70 -16.26
C LYS A 6 1.31 7.41 -16.09
N HIS A 7 2.45 7.49 -15.41
CA HIS A 7 2.84 6.42 -14.51
C HIS A 7 1.55 6.00 -13.81
N PRO A 8 1.04 4.79 -14.05
CA PRO A 8 -0.13 4.37 -13.31
C PRO A 8 0.23 4.54 -11.83
N GLY A 9 -0.60 5.26 -11.08
CA GLY A 9 -0.30 5.52 -9.66
C GLY A 9 -0.08 4.19 -8.93
N LEU A 10 0.54 4.23 -7.77
CA LEU A 10 0.70 3.05 -6.92
C LEU A 10 -0.68 2.40 -6.71
N GLN A 11 -0.90 1.21 -7.27
CA GLN A 11 -2.18 0.53 -7.17
C GLN A 11 -2.39 0.16 -5.70
N THR A 12 -3.26 0.91 -5.05
CA THR A 12 -3.53 0.81 -3.63
C THR A 12 -4.93 0.26 -3.44
N HIS A 13 -5.06 -0.79 -2.64
CA HIS A 13 -6.34 -1.37 -2.26
C HIS A 13 -6.43 -1.51 -0.74
N GLU A 14 -7.66 -1.48 -0.22
CA GLU A 14 -7.91 -1.72 1.20
C GLU A 14 -7.58 -3.17 1.54
N TYR A 15 -6.74 -3.37 2.55
CA TYR A 15 -6.34 -4.69 3.04
C TYR A 15 -7.06 -4.99 4.35
N LYS A 16 -8.02 -5.92 4.30
CA LYS A 16 -8.92 -6.21 5.43
C LYS A 16 -8.36 -7.25 6.42
N SER A 17 -7.34 -8.01 6.03
CA SER A 17 -6.79 -9.10 6.85
C SER A 17 -5.75 -8.65 7.86
N LEU A 18 -5.24 -7.40 7.75
CA LEU A 18 -4.30 -6.83 8.72
C LEU A 18 -5.02 -5.75 9.54
N PRO A 19 -5.17 -5.92 10.87
CA PRO A 19 -5.67 -4.83 11.71
C PRO A 19 -4.64 -3.70 11.76
N ASN A 20 -5.10 -2.45 11.79
CA ASN A 20 -4.21 -1.31 12.01
C ASN A 20 -3.63 -1.39 13.45
N PRO A 21 -2.29 -1.40 13.60
CA PRO A 21 -1.64 -1.64 14.89
C PRO A 21 -1.90 -0.55 15.94
N TYR A 22 -2.33 0.64 15.53
CA TYR A 22 -2.61 1.77 16.42
C TYR A 22 -4.11 1.97 16.68
N ASN A 23 -4.97 1.53 15.75
CA ASN A 23 -6.41 1.63 15.91
C ASN A 23 -7.11 0.53 15.12
N PRO A 24 -7.59 -0.55 15.77
CA PRO A 24 -8.21 -1.70 15.11
C PRO A 24 -9.44 -1.37 14.24
N LYS A 25 -10.06 -0.21 14.44
CA LYS A 25 -11.21 0.26 13.63
C LYS A 25 -10.80 1.00 12.36
N LYS A 26 -9.52 1.37 12.22
CA LYS A 26 -8.98 2.05 11.03
C LYS A 26 -8.45 1.04 10.02
N LYS A 27 -8.57 1.42 8.74
CA LYS A 27 -8.18 0.59 7.60
C LYS A 27 -6.66 0.56 7.43
N VAL A 28 -6.17 -0.56 6.91
CA VAL A 28 -4.83 -0.72 6.35
C VAL A 28 -4.97 -0.79 4.84
N PHE A 29 -3.98 -0.28 4.13
CA PHE A 29 -3.92 -0.29 2.68
C PHE A 29 -2.70 -1.09 2.22
N GLU A 30 -2.89 -1.93 1.20
CA GLU A 30 -1.79 -2.59 0.49
C GLU A 30 -1.54 -1.82 -0.81
N ALA A 31 -0.28 -1.48 -1.06
CA ALA A 31 0.16 -0.84 -2.29
C ALA A 31 1.26 -1.66 -2.97
N CYS A 32 1.11 -1.87 -4.27
CA CYS A 32 2.08 -2.62 -5.06
C CYS A 32 3.17 -1.69 -5.61
N ALA A 33 4.43 -1.92 -5.22
CA ALA A 33 5.58 -1.08 -5.60
C ALA A 33 6.00 -1.27 -7.07
N GLN A 34 5.69 -2.43 -7.66
CA GLN A 34 5.99 -2.73 -9.07
C GLN A 34 4.73 -3.19 -9.77
N GLN A 35 4.24 -2.38 -10.70
CA GLN A 35 3.06 -2.74 -11.47
C GLN A 35 3.40 -3.75 -12.56
N LYS A 36 2.56 -4.78 -12.68
CA LYS A 36 2.60 -5.82 -13.72
C LYS A 36 3.70 -6.90 -13.58
N THR A 37 4.25 -7.10 -12.38
CA THR A 37 5.14 -8.24 -12.08
C THR A 37 4.67 -9.01 -10.86
N PRO A 38 4.50 -10.35 -10.92
CA PRO A 38 4.12 -11.15 -9.75
C PRO A 38 5.09 -11.01 -8.58
N SER A 39 6.40 -10.93 -8.82
CA SER A 39 7.45 -10.74 -7.80
C SER A 39 7.51 -9.32 -7.19
N ALA A 40 6.46 -8.52 -7.36
CA ALA A 40 6.43 -7.16 -6.87
C ALA A 40 6.45 -7.08 -5.35
N TRP A 41 7.14 -6.06 -4.84
CA TRP A 41 7.08 -5.70 -3.44
C TRP A 41 5.70 -5.10 -3.10
N ARG A 42 5.18 -5.48 -1.94
CA ARG A 42 3.94 -4.95 -1.36
C ARG A 42 4.25 -4.17 -0.11
N VAL A 43 3.72 -2.95 -0.04
CA VAL A 43 3.83 -2.06 1.11
C VAL A 43 2.46 -1.97 1.77
N PHE A 44 2.40 -2.32 3.05
CA PHE A 44 1.22 -2.18 3.89
C PHE A 44 1.36 -0.92 4.72
N TRP A 45 0.37 -0.05 4.69
CA TRP A 45 0.42 1.23 5.38
C TRP A 45 -0.95 1.67 5.91
N CYS A 46 -0.97 2.59 6.86
CA CYS A 46 -2.18 3.17 7.41
C CYS A 46 -2.00 4.63 7.80
N TYR A 47 -3.11 5.39 7.89
CA TYR A 47 -3.09 6.74 8.44
C TYR A 47 -3.00 6.72 9.97
N GLY A 48 -2.22 7.65 10.51
CA GLY A 48 -1.92 7.75 11.94
C GLY A 48 -0.55 7.19 12.32
N PRO A 49 -0.23 7.11 13.63
CA PRO A 49 -1.15 7.27 14.76
C PRO A 49 -1.63 8.72 15.00
N GLU A 50 -0.82 9.71 14.65
CA GLU A 50 -1.15 11.13 14.83
C GLU A 50 -1.77 11.75 13.56
N LYS A 51 -2.22 13.01 13.67
CA LYS A 51 -2.77 13.74 12.54
C LYS A 51 -1.68 13.95 11.47
N ASP A 52 -2.08 13.83 10.20
CA ASP A 52 -1.21 14.05 9.04
C ASP A 52 0.00 13.11 8.92
N GLN A 53 -0.05 11.95 9.59
CA GLN A 53 0.96 10.89 9.49
C GLN A 53 0.49 9.69 8.66
N ILE A 54 1.44 9.09 7.95
CA ILE A 54 1.32 7.77 7.32
C ILE A 54 2.34 6.85 7.99
N THR A 55 1.88 5.72 8.50
CA THR A 55 2.75 4.69 9.04
C THR A 55 2.85 3.51 8.08
N ILE A 56 4.08 3.10 7.81
CA ILE A 56 4.36 1.84 7.13
C ILE A 56 4.28 0.71 8.16
N VAL A 57 3.33 -0.20 7.95
CA VAL A 57 3.07 -1.33 8.84
C VAL A 57 3.95 -2.52 8.45
N ASN A 58 4.14 -2.76 7.16
CA ASN A 58 4.95 -3.88 6.68
C ASN A 58 5.44 -3.67 5.24
N ILE A 59 6.57 -4.27 4.90
CA ILE A 59 7.08 -4.34 3.53
C ILE A 59 7.43 -5.81 3.26
N ARG A 60 6.77 -6.42 2.29
CA ARG A 60 6.96 -7.83 1.94
C ARG A 60 7.24 -7.99 0.46
N LYS A 61 8.16 -8.90 0.12
CA LYS A 61 8.26 -9.43 -1.24
C LYS A 61 7.08 -10.38 -1.47
N HIS A 62 6.44 -10.35 -2.63
CA HIS A 62 5.51 -11.42 -2.99
C HIS A 62 6.28 -12.75 -3.01
N PRO A 63 5.71 -13.86 -2.48
CA PRO A 63 6.32 -15.17 -2.66
C PRO A 63 6.46 -15.47 -4.16
N ASP A 64 7.64 -15.95 -4.54
CA ASP A 64 7.89 -16.51 -5.87
C ASP A 64 7.25 -17.90 -5.98
#